data_AF-B0N610-F1
#
_entry.id   AF-B0N610-F1
#
_cell.length_a   1.000
_cell.length_b   1.000
_cell.length_c   1.000
_cell.angle_alpha   90.00
_cell.angle_beta   90.00
_cell.angle_gamma   90.00
#
_symmetry.space_group_name_H-M   'P 1'
#
loop_
_entity.id
_entity.type
_entity.pdbx_description
1 polymer ?
#
loop_
_entity_poly.entity_id
_entity_poly.type
_entity_poly.pdbx_seq_one_letter_code
_entity_poly.pdbx_strand_id
1 'polypeptide(L)'
;MKEKEFKIKLNPAILYFEIFYMVYVVYLFIIGQMVPAIVCAICGLLIIAYFSLWRPYKYTINRRTLIINRRVGKDKEINIMTCETICDPVPKMTKLITSPRALEIYAENKKRFVVTPKDRMGFIEAIVAANKRIHVQCTEYAATHRSYEKKRKRALKEEAKKANMDAE
;
A
#
# COMPACT_ATOMS: atom_id res chain seq x y z
N MET A 1 -17.83 8.86 -8.80
CA MET A 1 -16.83 9.00 -7.71
C MET A 1 -15.81 10.04 -8.13
N LYS A 2 -15.49 10.99 -7.24
CA LYS A 2 -14.38 11.93 -7.44
C LYS A 2 -13.06 11.17 -7.42
N GLU A 3 -12.07 11.67 -8.14
CA GLU A 3 -10.70 11.16 -8.14
C GLU A 3 -10.15 11.13 -6.71
N LYS A 4 -9.61 9.99 -6.29
CA LYS A 4 -8.97 9.84 -4.98
C LYS A 4 -7.50 9.51 -5.16
N GLU A 5 -6.64 10.29 -4.52
CA GLU A 5 -5.19 10.07 -4.53
C GLU A 5 -4.72 9.46 -3.22
N PHE A 6 -3.83 8.48 -3.32
CA PHE A 6 -3.22 7.80 -2.19
C PHE A 6 -1.70 7.84 -2.32
N LYS A 7 -1.05 8.47 -1.34
CA LYS A 7 0.41 8.50 -1.26
C LYS A 7 0.95 7.13 -0.88
N ILE A 8 2.13 6.79 -1.40
CA ILE A 8 2.82 5.55 -1.04
C ILE A 8 3.43 5.64 0.36
N LYS A 9 3.41 4.53 1.09
CA LYS A 9 4.11 4.42 2.36
C LYS A 9 5.62 4.30 2.11
N LEU A 10 6.40 5.12 2.80
CA LEU A 10 7.86 5.03 2.76
C LEU A 10 8.31 3.66 3.29
N ASN A 11 9.26 3.01 2.61
CA ASN A 11 9.84 1.76 3.08
C ASN A 11 10.97 2.05 4.07
N PRO A 12 10.82 1.76 5.38
CA PRO A 12 11.85 2.04 6.37
C PRO A 12 13.16 1.32 6.07
N ALA A 13 13.12 0.12 5.48
CA ALA A 13 14.32 -0.63 5.13
C ALA A 13 15.21 0.12 4.12
N ILE A 14 14.60 0.82 3.16
CA ILE A 14 15.34 1.62 2.17
C ILE A 14 15.92 2.85 2.83
N LEU A 15 15.13 3.52 3.68
CA LEU A 15 15.60 4.68 4.42
C LEU A 15 16.82 4.33 5.29
N TYR A 16 16.77 3.22 6.03
CA TYR A 16 17.92 2.76 6.80
C TYR A 16 19.12 2.44 5.90
N PHE A 17 18.90 1.72 4.80
CA PHE A 17 19.96 1.42 3.84
C PHE A 17 20.64 2.71 3.33
N GLU A 18 19.88 3.72 2.92
CA GLU A 18 20.41 5.00 2.46
C GLU A 18 21.22 5.73 3.55
N ILE A 19 20.73 5.74 4.79
CA ILE A 19 21.44 6.37 5.92
C ILE A 19 22.75 5.63 6.22
N PHE A 20 22.72 4.31 6.38
CA PHE A 20 23.92 3.51 6.66
C PHE A 20 24.93 3.60 5.52
N TYR A 21 24.45 3.68 4.28
CA TYR A 21 25.29 3.88 3.12
C TYR A 21 26.05 5.21 3.18
N MET A 22 25.36 6.31 3.47
CA MET A 22 25.98 7.62 3.60
C MET A 22 27.03 7.64 4.71
N VAL A 23 26.73 7.02 5.86
CA VAL A 23 27.69 6.87 6.97
C VAL A 23 28.92 6.08 6.54
N TYR A 24 28.74 4.99 5.79
CA TYR A 24 29.85 4.17 5.31
C TYR A 24 30.76 4.93 4.33
N VAL A 25 30.19 5.70 3.40
CA VAL A 25 30.97 6.53 2.48
C VAL A 25 31.79 7.58 3.25
N VAL A 26 31.18 8.26 4.23
CA VAL A 26 31.91 9.21 5.09
C VAL A 26 33.02 8.53 5.88
N TYR A 27 32.77 7.33 6.41
CA TYR A 27 33.79 6.54 7.08
C TYR A 27 34.98 6.21 6.16
N LEU A 28 34.74 5.81 4.92
CA LEU A 28 35.80 5.56 3.93
C LEU A 28 36.67 6.80 3.65
N PHE A 29 36.06 7.99 3.65
CA PHE A 29 36.81 9.25 3.55
C PHE A 29 37.69 9.51 4.78
N ILE A 30 37.18 9.25 5.99
CA ILE A 30 37.94 9.48 7.24
C ILE A 30 39.19 8.59 7.32
N ILE A 31 39.09 7.33 6.89
CA ILE A 31 40.23 6.38 6.90
C ILE A 31 41.21 6.58 5.72
N GLY A 32 41.03 7.61 4.89
CA GLY A 32 41.92 7.95 3.78
C GLY A 32 41.82 7.04 2.55
N GLN A 33 40.79 6.17 2.47
CA GLN A 33 40.56 5.28 1.33
C GLN A 33 39.85 6.02 0.19
N MET A 34 40.56 6.95 -0.46
CA MET A 34 39.99 7.89 -1.44
C MET A 34 39.38 7.21 -2.68
N VAL A 35 40.07 6.23 -3.28
CA VAL A 35 39.56 5.54 -4.48
C VAL A 35 38.30 4.72 -4.15
N PRO A 36 38.28 3.86 -3.11
CA PRO A 36 37.05 3.17 -2.69
C PRO A 36 35.92 4.12 -2.30
N ALA A 37 36.22 5.23 -1.60
CA ALA A 37 35.22 6.21 -1.21
C ALA A 37 34.51 6.84 -2.41
N ILE A 38 35.27 7.22 -3.45
CA ILE A 38 34.72 7.80 -4.69
C ILE A 38 33.88 6.78 -5.44
N VAL A 39 34.37 5.55 -5.61
CA VAL A 39 33.64 4.48 -6.31
C VAL A 39 32.33 4.18 -5.57
N CYS A 40 32.37 4.01 -4.25
CA CYS A 40 31.18 3.86 -3.44
C CYS A 40 30.26 5.08 -3.57
N ALA A 41 30.74 6.32 -3.47
CA ALA A 41 29.86 7.49 -3.62
C ALA A 41 29.07 7.47 -4.95
N ILE A 42 29.74 7.16 -6.07
CA ILE A 42 29.10 7.09 -7.39
C ILE A 42 28.09 5.95 -7.47
N CYS A 43 28.46 4.73 -7.06
CA CYS A 43 27.54 3.59 -7.05
C CYS A 43 26.31 3.84 -6.16
N GLY A 44 26.52 4.51 -5.03
CA GLY A 44 25.46 4.89 -4.09
C GLY A 44 24.47 5.86 -4.68
N LEU A 45 24.97 6.92 -5.32
CA LEU A 45 24.13 7.89 -6.01
C LEU A 45 23.28 7.23 -7.10
N LEU A 46 23.85 6.28 -7.85
CA LEU A 46 23.10 5.51 -8.84
C LEU A 46 21.98 4.66 -8.20
N ILE A 47 22.25 4.02 -7.07
CA ILE A 47 21.26 3.21 -6.35
C ILE A 47 20.14 4.10 -5.77
N ILE A 48 20.49 5.24 -5.17
CA ILE A 48 19.52 6.21 -4.62
C ILE A 48 18.66 6.80 -5.76
N ALA A 49 19.29 7.16 -6.87
CA ALA A 49 18.58 7.63 -8.06
C ALA A 49 17.62 6.56 -8.58
N TYR A 50 18.06 5.30 -8.67
CA TYR A 50 17.22 4.18 -9.07
C TYR A 50 15.98 4.04 -8.16
N PHE A 51 16.18 4.03 -6.83
CA PHE A 51 15.07 3.92 -5.88
C PHE A 51 14.12 5.11 -5.90
N SER A 52 14.63 6.31 -6.18
CA SER A 52 13.83 7.55 -6.19
C SER A 52 13.03 7.75 -7.48
N LEU A 53 13.58 7.34 -8.63
CA LEU A 53 13.01 7.65 -9.95
C LEU A 53 12.11 6.53 -10.51
N TRP A 54 12.50 5.26 -10.36
CA TRP A 54 11.76 4.13 -10.93
C TRP A 54 10.64 3.61 -10.02
N ARG A 55 10.63 3.97 -8.73
CA ARG A 55 9.54 3.58 -7.84
C ARG A 55 8.27 4.39 -8.10
N PRO A 56 7.10 3.77 -7.92
CA PRO A 56 5.85 4.52 -7.90
C PRO A 56 5.85 5.47 -6.70
N TYR A 57 5.23 6.64 -6.86
CA TYR A 57 5.15 7.67 -5.80
C TYR A 57 3.72 7.94 -5.31
N LYS A 58 2.72 7.73 -6.17
CA LYS A 58 1.29 7.84 -5.83
C LYS A 58 0.45 6.78 -6.54
N TYR A 59 -0.71 6.52 -5.97
CA TYR A 59 -1.78 5.76 -6.59
C TYR A 59 -2.99 6.66 -6.77
N THR A 60 -3.56 6.68 -7.97
CA THR A 60 -4.78 7.42 -8.26
C THR A 60 -5.89 6.44 -8.62
N ILE A 61 -7.02 6.55 -7.94
CA ILE A 61 -8.23 5.81 -8.29
C ILE A 61 -9.18 6.76 -8.99
N ASN A 62 -9.39 6.54 -10.29
CA ASN A 62 -10.29 7.33 -11.11
C ASN A 62 -11.42 6.44 -11.63
N ARG A 63 -12.64 6.64 -11.11
CA ARG A 63 -13.86 5.89 -11.45
C ARG A 63 -13.70 4.37 -11.30
N ARG A 64 -13.15 3.69 -12.32
CA ARG A 64 -12.99 2.23 -12.44
C ARG A 64 -11.56 1.83 -12.80
N THR A 65 -10.62 2.76 -12.86
CA THR A 65 -9.22 2.49 -13.13
C THR A 65 -8.36 2.87 -11.93
N LEU A 66 -7.38 2.02 -11.64
CA LEU A 66 -6.31 2.25 -10.70
C LEU A 66 -5.07 2.61 -11.51
N ILE A 67 -4.56 3.81 -11.32
CA ILE A 67 -3.36 4.31 -11.96
C ILE A 67 -2.23 4.25 -10.92
N ILE A 68 -1.18 3.52 -11.26
CA ILE A 68 0.07 3.49 -10.49
C ILE A 68 1.02 4.48 -11.15
N ASN A 69 1.16 5.65 -10.54
CA ASN A 69 1.97 6.73 -11.10
C ASN A 69 3.44 6.56 -10.75
N ARG A 70 4.29 6.74 -11.76
CA ARG A 70 5.75 6.66 -11.66
C ARG A 70 6.36 8.01 -12.01
N ARG A 71 7.54 8.32 -11.46
CA ARG A 71 8.26 9.55 -11.84
C ARG A 71 8.91 9.40 -13.20
N VAL A 72 9.47 8.23 -13.47
CA VAL A 72 10.12 7.88 -14.72
C VAL A 72 9.44 6.67 -15.35
N GLY A 73 9.08 6.81 -16.62
CA GLY A 73 8.42 5.77 -17.42
C GLY A 73 6.91 5.95 -17.54
N LYS A 74 6.26 4.97 -18.18
CA LYS A 74 4.80 4.97 -18.38
C LYS A 74 4.08 4.61 -17.09
N ASP A 75 3.05 5.39 -16.78
CA ASP A 75 2.12 5.06 -15.71
C ASP A 75 1.40 3.74 -16.02
N LYS A 76 1.19 2.95 -14.97
CA LYS A 76 0.55 1.64 -15.13
C LYS A 76 -0.91 1.75 -14.76
N GLU A 77 -1.76 1.64 -15.76
CA GLU A 77 -3.20 1.62 -15.59
C GLU A 77 -3.72 0.19 -15.42
N ILE A 78 -4.60 0.00 -14.45
CA ILE A 78 -5.22 -1.28 -14.12
C ILE A 78 -6.72 -1.05 -14.08
N ASN A 79 -7.47 -1.85 -14.83
CA ASN A 79 -8.92 -1.81 -14.74
C ASN A 79 -9.37 -2.54 -13.47
N ILE A 80 -10.06 -1.83 -12.58
CA ILE A 80 -10.54 -2.36 -11.30
C ILE A 80 -11.69 -3.35 -11.52
N MET A 81 -12.41 -3.24 -12.65
CA MET A 81 -13.51 -4.16 -12.97
C MET A 81 -13.02 -5.56 -13.30
N THR A 82 -11.81 -5.70 -13.84
CA THR A 82 -11.17 -6.99 -14.13
C THR A 82 -10.42 -7.54 -12.91
N CYS A 83 -10.54 -6.89 -11.75
CA CYS A 83 -9.92 -7.33 -10.51
C CYS A 83 -10.92 -8.16 -9.70
N GLU A 84 -10.51 -9.38 -9.34
CA GLU A 84 -11.35 -10.34 -8.62
C GLU A 84 -11.20 -10.18 -7.12
N THR A 85 -9.97 -10.11 -6.63
CA THR A 85 -9.68 -10.18 -5.18
C THR A 85 -8.63 -9.15 -4.77
N ILE A 86 -8.89 -8.50 -3.63
CA ILE A 86 -7.92 -7.73 -2.84
C ILE A 86 -7.62 -8.49 -1.57
N CYS A 87 -6.35 -8.68 -1.26
CA CYS A 87 -5.94 -9.41 -0.06
C CYS A 87 -4.65 -8.88 0.55
N ASP A 88 -4.41 -9.30 1.79
CA ASP A 88 -3.09 -9.17 2.39
C ASP A 88 -2.09 -10.08 1.65
N PRO A 89 -0.81 -9.69 1.53
CA PRO A 89 0.18 -10.52 0.87
C PRO A 89 0.26 -11.89 1.55
N VAL A 90 0.33 -12.95 0.74
CA VAL A 90 0.53 -14.31 1.25
C VAL A 90 1.74 -14.31 2.19
N PRO A 91 1.58 -14.82 3.43
CA PRO A 91 2.62 -14.74 4.44
C PRO A 91 3.84 -15.58 4.04
N LYS A 92 4.75 -14.94 3.32
CA LYS A 92 6.10 -15.42 3.04
C LYS A 92 7.03 -14.57 3.87
N MET A 93 7.96 -15.21 4.58
CA MET A 93 8.90 -14.52 5.48
C MET A 93 9.61 -13.35 4.77
N THR A 94 10.05 -13.56 3.52
CA THR A 94 10.68 -12.53 2.68
C THR A 94 9.78 -11.33 2.38
N LYS A 95 8.46 -11.54 2.22
CA LYS A 95 7.49 -10.47 1.90
C LYS A 95 7.02 -9.72 3.13
N LEU A 96 6.85 -10.41 4.26
CA LEU A 96 6.50 -9.78 5.53
C LEU A 96 7.60 -8.81 5.97
N ILE A 97 8.86 -9.19 5.81
CA ILE A 97 9.99 -8.35 6.20
C ILE A 97 10.12 -7.13 5.27
N THR A 98 9.95 -7.31 3.97
CA THR A 98 10.20 -6.25 2.98
C THR A 98 9.03 -5.29 2.75
N SER A 99 7.79 -5.72 3.01
CA SER A 99 6.59 -4.93 2.78
C SER A 99 5.40 -5.38 3.65
N PRO A 100 5.49 -5.25 4.99
CA PRO A 100 4.53 -5.82 5.94
C PRO A 100 3.09 -5.29 5.80
N ARG A 101 2.89 -4.18 5.07
CA ARG A 101 1.59 -3.54 4.84
C ARG A 101 1.21 -3.41 3.37
N ALA A 102 1.84 -4.21 2.50
CA ALA A 102 1.40 -4.30 1.12
C ALA A 102 -0.04 -4.83 1.03
N LEU A 103 -0.66 -4.58 -0.12
CA LEU A 103 -1.90 -5.18 -0.57
C LEU A 103 -1.65 -5.82 -1.93
N GLU A 104 -2.20 -7.00 -2.13
CA GLU A 104 -2.13 -7.71 -3.41
C GLU A 104 -3.51 -7.68 -4.08
N ILE A 105 -3.54 -7.16 -5.31
CA ILE A 105 -4.71 -7.13 -6.17
C ILE A 105 -4.52 -8.22 -7.23
N TYR A 106 -5.45 -9.15 -7.30
CA TYR A 106 -5.49 -10.22 -8.30
C TYR A 106 -6.50 -9.86 -9.39
N ALA A 107 -6.03 -9.81 -10.62
CA ALA A 107 -6.88 -9.68 -11.80
C ALA A 107 -7.26 -11.05 -12.38
N GLU A 108 -8.37 -11.09 -13.12
CA GLU A 108 -8.91 -12.29 -13.80
C GLU A 108 -7.82 -13.02 -14.62
N ASN A 109 -6.91 -12.27 -15.25
CA ASN A 109 -5.80 -12.83 -16.04
C ASN A 109 -4.66 -13.41 -15.17
N LYS A 110 -4.91 -13.77 -13.91
CA LYS A 110 -3.93 -14.22 -12.90
C LYS A 110 -2.78 -13.23 -12.66
N LYS A 111 -2.89 -11.99 -13.15
CA LYS A 111 -1.89 -10.95 -12.93
C LYS A 111 -2.03 -10.41 -11.51
N ARG A 112 -0.91 -10.37 -10.79
CA ARG A 112 -0.82 -9.80 -9.45
C ARG A 112 -0.24 -8.40 -9.48
N PHE A 113 -0.91 -7.47 -8.83
CA PHE A 113 -0.40 -6.11 -8.60
C PHE A 113 -0.17 -5.91 -7.11
N VAL A 114 1.02 -5.45 -6.75
CA VAL A 114 1.38 -5.15 -5.37
C VAL A 114 1.31 -3.64 -5.17
N VAL A 115 0.51 -3.19 -4.21
CA VAL A 115 0.33 -1.78 -3.87
C VAL A 115 0.61 -1.55 -2.39
N THR A 116 1.15 -0.38 -2.06
CA THR A 116 1.59 -0.02 -0.69
C THR A 116 1.07 1.37 -0.30
N PRO A 117 -0.25 1.59 -0.27
CA PRO A 117 -0.82 2.88 0.10
C PRO A 117 -0.51 3.20 1.57
N LYS A 118 -0.29 4.49 1.87
CA LYS A 118 -0.12 4.96 3.26
C LYS A 118 -1.40 4.77 4.08
N ASP A 119 -2.53 5.11 3.48
CA ASP A 119 -3.87 4.82 4.02
C ASP A 119 -4.43 3.56 3.35
N ARG A 120 -4.34 2.43 4.06
CA ARG A 120 -4.81 1.13 3.54
C ARG A 120 -6.33 1.05 3.49
N MET A 121 -6.99 1.54 4.54
CA MET A 121 -8.44 1.40 4.70
C MET A 121 -9.16 2.26 3.68
N GLY A 122 -8.80 3.54 3.57
CA GLY A 122 -9.39 4.44 2.57
C GLY A 122 -9.12 3.96 1.13
N PHE A 123 -7.98 3.32 0.88
CA PHE A 123 -7.67 2.73 -0.41
C PHE A 123 -8.55 1.52 -0.73
N ILE A 124 -8.73 0.58 0.21
CA ILE A 124 -9.62 -0.58 0.03
C ILE A 124 -11.06 -0.12 -0.17
N GLU A 125 -11.55 0.83 0.64
CA GLU A 125 -12.89 1.39 0.49
C GLU A 125 -13.10 2.04 -0.88
N ALA A 126 -12.11 2.78 -1.39
CA ALA A 126 -12.17 3.37 -2.72
C ALA A 126 -12.25 2.30 -3.82
N ILE A 127 -11.54 1.17 -3.68
CA ILE A 127 -11.60 0.07 -4.63
C ILE A 127 -12.93 -0.68 -4.55
N VAL A 128 -13.43 -0.97 -3.36
CA VAL A 128 -14.75 -1.61 -3.16
C VAL A 128 -15.86 -0.73 -3.70
N ALA A 129 -15.76 0.58 -3.50
CA ALA A 129 -16.71 1.53 -4.08
C ALA A 129 -16.66 1.51 -5.62
N ALA A 130 -15.46 1.37 -6.21
CA ALA A 130 -15.28 1.31 -7.67
C ALA A 130 -15.78 0.00 -8.28
N ASN A 131 -15.53 -1.13 -7.61
CA ASN A 131 -16.01 -2.45 -7.99
C ASN A 131 -16.63 -3.17 -6.77
N LYS A 132 -17.96 -3.11 -6.66
CA LYS A 132 -18.72 -3.75 -5.57
C LYS A 132 -18.61 -5.29 -5.57
N ARG A 133 -18.17 -5.90 -6.67
CA ARG A 133 -18.05 -7.36 -6.82
C ARG A 133 -16.69 -7.89 -6.35
N ILE A 134 -15.72 -7.01 -6.06
CA ILE A 134 -14.38 -7.43 -5.66
C ILE A 134 -14.43 -8.16 -4.31
N HIS A 135 -13.78 -9.32 -4.24
CA HIS A 135 -13.63 -10.06 -2.99
C HIS A 135 -12.57 -9.40 -2.12
N VAL A 136 -12.90 -9.08 -0.88
CA VAL A 136 -11.98 -8.46 0.08
C VAL A 136 -11.55 -9.48 1.12
N GLN A 137 -10.29 -9.90 1.05
CA GLN A 137 -9.64 -10.82 1.97
C GLN A 137 -8.50 -10.10 2.72
N CYS A 138 -8.80 -8.93 3.28
CA CYS A 138 -7.88 -8.17 4.12
C CYS A 138 -8.29 -8.31 5.59
N THR A 139 -7.36 -8.78 6.41
CA THR A 139 -7.56 -9.01 7.85
C THR A 139 -7.96 -7.75 8.60
N GLU A 140 -7.23 -6.65 8.38
CA GLU A 140 -7.47 -5.34 9.00
C GLU A 140 -8.85 -4.75 8.61
N TYR A 141 -9.21 -4.89 7.33
CA TYR A 141 -10.50 -4.44 6.82
C TYR A 141 -11.66 -5.29 7.37
N ALA A 142 -11.50 -6.61 7.37
CA ALA A 142 -12.49 -7.54 7.89
C ALA A 142 -12.73 -7.33 9.39
N ALA A 143 -11.69 -7.11 10.19
CA ALA A 143 -11.81 -6.82 11.62
C ALA A 143 -12.59 -5.51 11.87
N THR A 144 -12.27 -4.46 11.12
CA THR A 144 -12.92 -3.15 11.25
C THR A 144 -14.39 -3.23 10.86
N HIS A 145 -14.72 -3.81 9.70
CA HIS A 145 -16.10 -3.98 9.26
C HIS A 145 -16.91 -4.89 10.19
N ARG A 146 -16.35 -6.00 10.68
CA ARG A 146 -17.01 -6.86 11.68
C ARG A 146 -17.31 -6.09 12.97
N SER A 147 -16.37 -5.25 13.42
CA SER A 147 -16.59 -4.43 14.63
C SER A 147 -17.71 -3.41 14.43
N TYR A 148 -17.76 -2.76 13.26
CA TYR A 148 -18.79 -1.79 12.90
C TYR A 148 -20.17 -2.46 12.77
N GLU A 149 -20.26 -3.58 12.05
CA GLU A 149 -21.49 -4.35 11.96
C GLU A 149 -21.98 -4.86 13.31
N LYS A 150 -21.06 -5.31 14.19
CA LYS A 150 -21.41 -5.75 15.54
C LYS A 150 -21.99 -4.61 16.37
N LYS A 151 -21.44 -3.40 16.28
CA LYS A 151 -22.00 -2.20 16.92
C LYS A 151 -23.38 -1.85 16.33
N ARG A 152 -23.52 -1.83 15.01
CA ARG A 152 -24.81 -1.53 14.33
C ARG A 152 -25.91 -2.52 14.74
N LYS A 153 -25.61 -3.82 14.76
CA LYS A 153 -26.56 -4.87 15.19
C LYS A 153 -26.96 -4.73 16.66
N ARG A 154 -26.08 -4.21 17.54
CA ARG A 154 -26.42 -3.92 18.94
C ARG A 154 -27.36 -2.72 19.04
N ALA A 155 -27.05 -1.63 18.35
CA ALA A 155 -27.90 -0.44 18.30
C ALA A 155 -29.32 -0.75 17.80
N LEU A 156 -29.45 -1.48 16.68
CA LEU A 156 -30.74 -1.91 16.14
C LEU A 156 -31.55 -2.78 17.13
N LYS A 157 -30.88 -3.63 17.92
CA LYS A 157 -31.55 -4.43 18.96
C LYS A 157 -32.01 -3.57 20.13
N GLU A 158 -31.25 -2.54 20.50
CA GLU A 158 -31.64 -1.59 21.56
C GLU A 158 -32.78 -0.69 21.10
N GLU A 159 -32.76 -0.21 19.86
CA GLU A 159 -33.86 0.54 19.25
C GLU A 159 -35.14 -0.30 19.16
N ALA A 160 -35.03 -1.56 18.71
CA ALA A 160 -36.17 -2.47 18.67
C ALA A 160 -36.73 -2.79 20.06
N LYS A 161 -35.87 -2.90 21.09
CA LYS A 161 -36.32 -3.08 22.48
C LYS A 161 -37.04 -1.84 23.01
N LYS A 162 -36.52 -0.64 22.73
CA LYS A 162 -37.18 0.62 23.12
C LYS A 162 -38.54 0.77 22.45
N ALA A 163 -38.60 0.54 21.12
CA ALA A 163 -39.85 0.60 20.37
C ALA A 163 -40.91 -0.40 20.86
N ASN A 164 -40.51 -1.59 21.34
CA ASN A 164 -41.45 -2.54 21.93
C ASN A 164 -41.93 -2.13 23.33
N MET A 165 -41.10 -1.47 24.14
CA MET A 165 -41.52 -0.96 25.46
C MET A 165 -42.40 0.28 25.35
N ASP A 166 -42.24 1.09 24.30
CA ASP A 166 -43.08 2.27 24.05
C ASP A 166 -44.46 1.89 23.44
N ALA A 167 -44.64 0.63 23.04
CA ALA A 167 -45.86 0.09 22.44
C ALA A 167 -46.73 -0.74 23.41
N GLU A 168 -46.23 -1.05 24.61
CA GLU A 168 -46.95 -1.61 25.76
C GLU A 168 -47.44 -0.49 26.70
#